data_AF-A0A090QQF5-F1
#
_entry.id   AF-A0A090QQF5-F1
#
_cell.length_a   1.000
_cell.length_b   1.000
_cell.length_c   1.000
_cell.angle_alpha   90.00
_cell.angle_beta   90.00
_cell.angle_gamma   90.00
#
_symmetry.space_group_name_H-M   'P 1'
#
loop_
_entity.id
_entity.type
_entity.pdbx_description
1 polymer ?
#
loop_
_entity_poly.entity_id
_entity_poly.type
_entity_poly.pdbx_seq_one_letter_code
_entity_poly.pdbx_strand_id
1 'polypeptide(L)'
;MSNIAAFMLGEKPDQLGRYIHEILAFDTFWLEHDHKYIQVLFPIDEGTKFNRHAPLVTDADRTAFANDPALRAAHLQALDKMLAFWGLAREGETITPILPLAPATHVWLKPHDHNQLRLSRVIRSLALLGNPVIAAQLSACLLAAADQTGSVSEKTRYHWQHALKVAV
;
A
#
# COMPACT_ATOMS: atom_id res chain seq x y z
N MET A 1 -13.24 -13.86 -13.17
CA MET A 1 -12.45 -13.24 -12.09
C MET A 1 -11.15 -12.69 -12.68
N SER A 2 -10.72 -11.49 -12.29
CA SER A 2 -9.50 -10.87 -12.83
C SER A 2 -8.22 -11.49 -12.26
N ASN A 3 -7.06 -11.21 -12.88
CA ASN A 3 -5.77 -11.71 -12.38
C ASN A 3 -5.41 -11.11 -11.01
N ILE A 4 -5.73 -9.84 -10.76
CA ILE A 4 -5.52 -9.20 -9.45
C ILE A 4 -6.37 -9.93 -8.40
N ALA A 5 -7.65 -10.15 -8.67
CA ALA A 5 -8.54 -10.84 -7.74
C ALA A 5 -8.07 -12.28 -7.46
N ALA A 6 -7.72 -13.04 -8.50
CA ALA A 6 -7.21 -14.40 -8.35
C ALA A 6 -5.93 -14.47 -7.51
N PHE A 7 -5.02 -13.52 -7.69
CA PHE A 7 -3.81 -13.41 -6.89
C PHE A 7 -4.11 -13.08 -5.42
N MET A 8 -4.99 -12.09 -5.18
CA MET A 8 -5.34 -11.67 -3.83
C MET A 8 -6.05 -12.75 -3.02
N LEU A 9 -6.83 -13.62 -3.68
CA LEU A 9 -7.44 -14.79 -3.04
C LEU A 9 -6.48 -15.99 -2.92
N GLY A 10 -5.25 -15.87 -3.41
CA GLY A 10 -4.25 -16.95 -3.38
C GLY A 10 -4.51 -18.08 -4.38
N GLU A 11 -5.40 -17.89 -5.35
CA GLU A 11 -5.73 -18.89 -6.36
C GLU A 11 -4.70 -18.95 -7.51
N LYS A 12 -4.00 -17.84 -7.74
CA LYS A 12 -2.96 -17.75 -8.77
C LYS A 12 -1.71 -17.05 -8.25
N PRO A 13 -0.51 -17.44 -8.71
CA PRO A 13 0.69 -16.70 -8.42
C PRO A 13 0.77 -15.42 -9.26
N ASP A 14 1.68 -14.53 -8.87
CA ASP A 14 2.12 -13.41 -9.70
C ASP A 14 2.95 -13.90 -10.91
N GLN A 15 3.39 -12.97 -11.76
CA GLN A 15 4.19 -13.31 -12.94
C GLN A 15 5.58 -13.88 -12.62
N LEU A 16 6.04 -13.77 -11.38
CA LEU A 16 7.30 -14.37 -10.91
C LEU A 16 7.07 -15.73 -10.24
N GLY A 17 5.83 -16.25 -10.25
CA GLY A 17 5.50 -17.54 -9.66
C GLY A 17 5.23 -17.50 -8.17
N ARG A 18 5.09 -16.30 -7.57
CA ARG A 18 4.90 -16.13 -6.12
C ARG A 18 3.42 -16.02 -5.77
N TYR A 19 2.95 -16.77 -4.79
CA TYR A 19 1.63 -16.62 -4.19
C TYR A 19 1.62 -15.54 -3.11
N ILE A 20 0.43 -14.98 -2.85
CA ILE A 20 0.28 -13.94 -1.82
C ILE A 20 0.77 -14.41 -0.44
N HIS A 21 0.54 -15.67 -0.06
CA HIS A 21 0.97 -16.19 1.23
C HIS A 21 2.50 -16.21 1.39
N GLU A 22 3.25 -16.43 0.30
CA GLU A 22 4.72 -16.41 0.31
C GLU A 22 5.23 -14.98 0.54
N ILE A 23 4.60 -14.00 -0.09
CA ILE A 23 4.94 -12.58 0.08
C ILE A 23 4.57 -12.11 1.50
N LEU A 24 3.42 -12.53 2.04
CA LEU A 24 3.02 -12.20 3.41
C LEU A 24 3.96 -12.84 4.46
N ALA A 25 4.68 -13.91 4.10
CA ALA A 25 5.69 -14.52 4.94
C ALA A 25 7.07 -13.82 4.90
N PHE A 26 7.27 -12.80 4.05
CA PHE A 26 8.53 -12.07 3.96
C PHE A 26 8.92 -11.42 5.30
N ASP A 27 10.20 -11.51 5.65
CA ASP A 27 10.75 -10.78 6.78
C ASP A 27 11.09 -9.33 6.40
N THR A 28 11.58 -8.56 7.38
CA THR A 28 11.96 -7.15 7.16
C THR A 28 13.07 -7.00 6.13
N PHE A 29 13.97 -7.98 6.00
CA PHE A 29 15.06 -7.94 5.02
C PHE A 29 14.48 -8.00 3.59
N TRP A 30 13.61 -8.97 3.31
CA TRP A 30 12.96 -9.10 2.00
C TRP A 30 12.05 -7.92 1.70
N LEU A 31 11.29 -7.44 2.69
CA LEU A 31 10.42 -6.28 2.50
C LEU A 31 11.22 -5.02 2.18
N GLU A 32 12.41 -4.84 2.75
CA GLU A 32 13.27 -3.71 2.43
C GLU A 32 13.89 -3.87 1.04
N HIS A 33 14.45 -5.05 0.69
CA HIS A 33 15.32 -5.21 -0.49
C HIS A 33 14.62 -5.62 -1.79
N ASP A 34 13.53 -6.39 -1.75
CA ASP A 34 12.70 -6.61 -2.95
C ASP A 34 11.66 -5.50 -3.04
N HIS A 35 11.43 -4.97 -4.24
CA HIS A 35 10.47 -3.90 -4.47
C HIS A 35 9.37 -4.33 -5.44
N LYS A 36 9.46 -5.50 -6.05
CA LYS A 36 8.49 -5.93 -7.07
C LYS A 36 7.17 -6.34 -6.43
N TYR A 37 7.23 -6.93 -5.24
CA TYR A 37 6.04 -7.40 -4.53
C TYR A 37 5.04 -6.27 -4.25
N ILE A 38 5.50 -5.06 -3.92
CA ILE A 38 4.61 -3.95 -3.50
C ILE A 38 3.65 -3.57 -4.62
N GLN A 39 4.07 -3.74 -5.87
CA GLN A 39 3.28 -3.36 -7.04
C GLN A 39 2.25 -4.44 -7.40
N VAL A 40 2.45 -5.67 -6.94
CA VAL A 40 1.52 -6.78 -7.09
C VAL A 40 0.51 -6.78 -5.93
N LEU A 41 0.96 -6.55 -4.70
CA LEU A 41 0.07 -6.41 -3.53
C LEU A 41 -0.81 -5.16 -3.61
N PHE A 42 -0.25 -4.06 -4.13
CA PHE A 42 -0.92 -2.75 -4.22
C PHE A 42 -0.86 -2.22 -5.66
N PRO A 43 -1.58 -2.85 -6.61
CA PRO A 43 -1.64 -2.38 -7.97
C PRO A 43 -2.38 -1.05 -8.04
N ILE A 44 -2.03 -0.22 -9.02
CA ILE A 44 -2.62 1.10 -9.24
C ILE A 44 -2.99 1.24 -10.72
N ASP A 45 -3.69 2.31 -11.06
CA ASP A 45 -4.13 2.63 -12.42
C ASP A 45 -3.02 3.20 -13.32
N GLU A 46 -1.88 3.58 -12.74
CA GLU A 46 -0.71 4.08 -13.47
C GLU A 46 0.48 3.11 -13.41
N GLY A 47 0.99 2.73 -14.58
CA GLY A 47 2.20 1.94 -14.67
C GLY A 47 3.42 2.69 -14.14
N THR A 48 4.40 1.95 -13.63
CA THR A 48 5.72 2.54 -13.33
C THR A 48 6.71 2.21 -14.43
N LYS A 49 7.63 3.14 -14.71
CA LYS A 49 8.76 2.88 -15.62
C LYS A 49 9.62 1.69 -15.19
N PHE A 50 9.63 1.37 -13.90
CA PHE A 50 10.48 0.35 -13.27
C PHE A 50 9.91 -1.07 -13.36
N ASN A 51 8.60 -1.23 -13.58
CA ASN A 51 8.00 -2.55 -13.76
C ASN A 51 6.79 -2.45 -14.70
N ARG A 52 7.02 -2.80 -15.96
CA ARG A 52 6.00 -2.82 -17.01
C ARG A 52 5.06 -4.01 -16.91
N HIS A 53 5.41 -4.97 -16.05
CA HIS A 53 4.73 -6.25 -15.85
C HIS A 53 3.81 -6.23 -14.62
N ALA A 54 3.87 -5.18 -13.80
CA ALA A 54 2.94 -5.00 -12.70
C ALA A 54 1.50 -4.88 -13.23
N PRO A 55 0.53 -5.58 -12.63
CA PRO A 55 -0.85 -5.47 -13.06
C PRO A 55 -1.37 -4.05 -12.83
N LEU A 56 -2.14 -3.54 -13.79
CA LEU A 56 -2.82 -2.25 -13.68
C LEU A 56 -4.27 -2.47 -13.28
N VAL A 57 -4.76 -1.61 -12.38
CA VAL A 57 -6.15 -1.66 -11.93
C VAL A 57 -7.08 -1.20 -13.05
N THR A 58 -8.00 -2.07 -13.45
CA THR A 58 -9.06 -1.78 -14.42
C THR A 58 -10.42 -1.59 -13.73
N ASP A 59 -11.43 -1.10 -14.44
CA ASP A 59 -12.80 -0.98 -13.91
C ASP A 59 -13.43 -2.33 -13.55
N ALA A 60 -13.02 -3.39 -14.24
CA ALA A 60 -13.43 -4.75 -13.89
C ALA A 60 -12.85 -5.17 -12.53
N ASP A 61 -11.60 -4.79 -12.21
CA ASP A 61 -10.99 -5.05 -10.91
C ASP A 61 -11.70 -4.26 -9.81
N ARG A 62 -11.97 -2.96 -10.04
CA ARG A 62 -12.72 -2.12 -9.10
C ARG A 62 -14.08 -2.72 -8.77
N THR A 63 -14.80 -3.16 -9.81
CA THR A 63 -16.11 -3.82 -9.66
C THR A 63 -16.00 -5.13 -8.90
N ALA A 64 -14.97 -5.95 -9.17
CA ALA A 64 -14.75 -7.19 -8.44
C ALA A 64 -14.53 -6.94 -6.94
N PHE A 65 -13.66 -5.99 -6.58
CA PHE A 65 -13.41 -5.64 -5.19
C PHE A 65 -14.61 -4.96 -4.51
N ALA A 66 -15.42 -4.20 -5.25
CA ALA A 66 -16.65 -3.61 -4.72
C ALA A 66 -17.70 -4.69 -4.36
N ASN A 67 -17.75 -5.79 -5.12
CA ASN A 67 -18.74 -6.84 -4.94
C ASN A 67 -18.29 -8.00 -4.05
N ASP A 68 -17.00 -8.09 -3.71
CA ASP A 68 -16.45 -9.17 -2.91
C ASP A 68 -15.72 -8.66 -1.64
N PRO A 69 -16.34 -8.80 -0.46
CA PRO A 69 -15.69 -8.45 0.81
C PRO A 69 -14.41 -9.23 1.11
N ALA A 70 -14.26 -10.46 0.60
CA ALA A 70 -13.06 -11.27 0.83
C ALA A 70 -11.84 -10.67 0.12
N LEU A 71 -12.02 -10.12 -1.09
CA LEU A 71 -10.97 -9.39 -1.80
C LEU A 71 -10.51 -8.16 -1.01
N ARG A 72 -11.46 -7.37 -0.48
CA ARG A 72 -11.12 -6.21 0.36
C ARG A 72 -10.40 -6.63 1.63
N ALA A 73 -10.83 -7.71 2.28
CA ALA A 73 -10.20 -8.25 3.47
C ALA A 73 -8.76 -8.74 3.19
N ALA A 74 -8.53 -9.48 2.09
CA ALA A 74 -7.19 -9.90 1.69
C ALA A 74 -6.26 -8.71 1.40
N HIS A 75 -6.80 -7.65 0.79
CA HIS A 75 -6.06 -6.40 0.58
C HIS A 75 -5.68 -5.71 1.89
N LEU A 76 -6.56 -5.74 2.89
CA LEU A 76 -6.25 -5.22 4.23
C LEU A 76 -5.24 -6.08 4.99
N GLN A 77 -5.22 -7.40 4.78
CA GLN A 77 -4.15 -8.25 5.35
C GLN A 77 -2.77 -7.90 4.77
N ALA A 78 -2.71 -7.62 3.46
CA ALA A 78 -1.50 -7.11 2.83
C ALA A 78 -1.09 -5.73 3.40
N LEU A 79 -2.07 -4.86 3.67
CA LEU A 79 -1.81 -3.59 4.34
C LEU A 79 -1.23 -3.79 5.74
N ASP A 80 -1.82 -4.65 6.56
CA ASP A 80 -1.38 -4.87 7.94
C ASP A 80 0.08 -5.36 8.00
N LYS A 81 0.48 -6.22 7.05
CA LYS A 81 1.89 -6.63 6.89
C LYS A 81 2.80 -5.44 6.65
N MET A 82 2.41 -4.53 5.76
CA MET A 82 3.21 -3.36 5.41
C MET A 82 3.20 -2.29 6.50
N LEU A 83 2.07 -2.09 7.20
CA LEU A 83 2.01 -1.19 8.34
C LEU A 83 3.00 -1.61 9.42
N ALA A 84 3.01 -2.90 9.79
CA ALA A 84 3.97 -3.42 10.77
C ALA A 84 5.42 -3.16 10.36
N PHE A 85 5.73 -3.33 9.06
CA PHE A 85 7.05 -3.01 8.50
C PHE A 85 7.41 -1.52 8.60
N TRP A 86 6.44 -0.62 8.48
CA TRP A 86 6.62 0.83 8.63
C TRP A 86 6.51 1.34 10.07
N GLY A 87 6.36 0.45 11.06
CA GLY A 87 6.18 0.84 12.47
C GLY A 87 4.79 1.40 12.76
N LEU A 88 3.80 1.08 11.94
CA LEU A 88 2.40 1.46 12.09
C LEU A 88 1.54 0.23 12.39
N ALA A 89 0.37 0.43 12.99
CA ALA A 89 -0.63 -0.61 13.18
C ALA A 89 -2.02 -0.08 12.83
N ARG A 90 -2.94 -1.01 12.56
CA ARG A 90 -4.35 -0.71 12.28
C ARG A 90 -5.25 -1.45 13.26
N GLU A 91 -6.20 -0.72 13.84
CA GLU A 91 -7.30 -1.27 14.64
C GLU A 91 -8.62 -0.80 14.03
N GLY A 92 -9.36 -1.72 13.40
CA GLY A 92 -10.52 -1.35 12.59
C GLY A 92 -10.09 -0.43 11.44
N GLU A 93 -10.57 0.81 11.45
CA GLU A 93 -10.22 1.82 10.46
C GLU A 93 -9.11 2.78 10.93
N THR A 94 -8.78 2.77 12.21
CA THR A 94 -7.80 3.66 12.80
C THR A 94 -6.39 3.14 12.54
N ILE A 95 -5.50 4.02 12.08
CA ILE A 95 -4.08 3.72 11.87
C ILE A 95 -3.23 4.62 12.77
N THR A 96 -2.31 4.01 13.51
CA THR A 96 -1.45 4.72 14.48
C THR A 96 -0.01 4.21 14.45
N PRO A 97 0.98 5.05 14.81
CA PRO A 97 2.34 4.59 15.07
C PRO A 97 2.39 3.63 16.27
N ILE A 98 3.18 2.56 16.16
CA ILE A 98 3.42 1.59 17.25
C ILE A 98 4.40 2.16 18.29
N LEU A 99 5.33 2.99 17.82
CA LEU A 99 6.35 3.65 18.64
C LEU A 99 6.27 5.16 18.44
N PRO A 100 6.84 5.96 19.37
CA PRO A 100 7.04 7.37 19.15
C PRO A 100 7.73 7.64 17.80
N LEU A 101 7.17 8.59 17.05
CA LEU A 101 7.63 8.93 15.71
C LEU A 101 9.05 9.50 15.76
N ALA A 102 9.98 8.80 15.11
CA ALA A 102 11.36 9.21 14.96
C ALA A 102 11.95 8.61 13.68
N PRO A 103 12.83 9.31 12.95
CA PRO A 103 13.49 8.76 11.75
C PRO A 103 14.31 7.48 12.01
N ALA A 104 14.72 7.24 13.26
CA ALA A 104 15.44 6.02 13.66
C ALA A 104 14.55 4.77 13.67
N THR A 105 13.27 4.93 14.01
CA THR A 105 12.28 3.83 14.10
C THR A 105 11.35 3.80 12.89
N HIS A 106 11.20 4.91 12.17
CA HIS A 106 10.31 5.09 11.03
C HIS A 106 11.12 5.66 9.86
N VAL A 107 11.81 4.79 9.13
CA VAL A 107 12.75 5.20 8.07
C VAL A 107 12.07 6.03 6.97
N TRP A 108 10.77 5.80 6.72
CA TRP A 108 9.98 6.56 5.75
C TRP A 108 9.82 8.05 6.10
N LEU A 109 10.10 8.47 7.35
CA LEU A 109 10.17 9.88 7.73
C LEU A 109 11.46 10.56 7.24
N LYS A 110 12.51 9.81 6.90
CA LYS A 110 13.76 10.40 6.41
C LYS A 110 13.53 11.06 5.05
N PRO A 111 14.16 12.23 4.78
CA PRO A 111 14.10 12.85 3.47
C PRO A 111 14.51 11.87 2.36
N HIS A 112 13.74 11.86 1.27
CA HIS A 112 14.00 11.04 0.08
C HIS A 112 13.98 9.53 0.30
N ASP A 113 13.43 9.04 1.41
CA ASP A 113 13.30 7.60 1.60
C ASP A 113 12.31 7.00 0.59
N HIS A 114 12.74 5.90 -0.03
CA HIS A 114 11.98 5.23 -1.07
C HIS A 114 10.64 4.64 -0.58
N ASN A 115 10.46 4.38 0.71
CA ASN A 115 9.16 3.96 1.25
C ASN A 115 8.09 5.05 1.13
N GLN A 116 8.47 6.33 0.99
CA GLN A 116 7.51 7.41 0.75
C GLN A 116 6.71 7.18 -0.54
N LEU A 117 7.35 6.67 -1.59
CA LEU A 117 6.69 6.32 -2.85
C LEU A 117 5.83 5.05 -2.72
N ARG A 118 6.28 4.08 -1.89
CA ARG A 118 5.51 2.87 -1.60
C ARG A 118 4.22 3.21 -0.85
N LEU A 119 4.30 4.10 0.15
CA LEU A 119 3.13 4.61 0.89
C LEU A 119 2.13 5.30 -0.05
N SER A 120 2.59 6.17 -0.97
CA SER A 120 1.73 6.77 -1.98
C SER A 120 1.00 5.72 -2.84
N ARG A 121 1.70 4.66 -3.25
CA ARG A 121 1.11 3.54 -4.01
C ARG A 121 0.06 2.81 -3.18
N VAL A 122 0.34 2.51 -1.91
CA VAL A 122 -0.61 1.83 -1.03
C VAL A 122 -1.88 2.65 -0.85
N ILE A 123 -1.76 3.96 -0.57
CA ILE A 123 -2.92 4.86 -0.46
C ILE A 123 -3.74 4.82 -1.76
N ARG A 124 -3.07 4.94 -2.91
CA ARG A 124 -3.74 4.90 -4.21
C ARG A 124 -4.49 3.59 -4.39
N SER A 125 -3.81 2.46 -4.21
CA SER A 125 -4.38 1.13 -4.41
C SER A 125 -5.61 0.89 -3.51
N LEU A 126 -5.52 1.24 -2.23
CA LEU A 126 -6.64 1.14 -1.29
C LEU A 126 -7.85 1.98 -1.73
N ALA A 127 -7.61 3.21 -2.21
CA ALA A 127 -8.67 4.07 -2.72
C ALA A 127 -9.33 3.50 -3.99
N LEU A 128 -8.58 2.83 -4.86
CA LEU A 128 -9.13 2.20 -6.07
C LEU A 128 -9.88 0.90 -5.79
N LEU A 129 -9.38 0.09 -4.87
CA LEU A 129 -9.81 -1.31 -4.66
C LEU A 129 -10.71 -1.47 -3.43
N GLY A 130 -11.65 -0.54 -3.26
CA GLY A 130 -12.77 -0.69 -2.33
C GLY A 130 -12.46 -0.41 -0.85
N ASN A 131 -11.30 0.16 -0.51
CA ASN A 131 -10.92 0.53 0.87
C ASN A 131 -10.68 2.06 1.03
N PRO A 132 -11.57 2.95 0.56
CA PRO A 132 -11.31 4.39 0.54
C PRO A 132 -11.19 5.02 1.93
N VAL A 133 -11.93 4.52 2.92
CA VAL A 133 -11.84 5.01 4.30
C VAL A 133 -10.46 4.71 4.89
N ILE A 134 -9.97 3.48 4.72
CA ILE A 134 -8.63 3.07 5.16
C ILE A 134 -7.55 3.88 4.42
N ALA A 135 -7.72 4.13 3.13
CA ALA A 135 -6.80 4.97 2.36
C ALA A 135 -6.69 6.38 2.96
N ALA A 136 -7.82 7.00 3.30
CA ALA A 136 -7.88 8.32 3.92
C ALA A 136 -7.24 8.32 5.32
N GLN A 137 -7.48 7.30 6.13
CA GLN A 137 -6.88 7.14 7.46
C GLN A 137 -5.35 6.97 7.39
N LEU A 138 -4.85 6.19 6.43
CA LEU A 138 -3.41 6.08 6.19
C LEU A 138 -2.81 7.43 5.78
N SER A 139 -3.43 8.11 4.81
CA SER A 139 -2.97 9.43 4.36
C SER A 139 -2.92 10.45 5.51
N ALA A 140 -3.98 10.51 6.33
CA ALA A 140 -4.06 11.38 7.49
C ALA A 140 -2.97 11.08 8.53
N CYS A 141 -2.77 9.80 8.87
CA CYS A 141 -1.71 9.38 9.80
C CYS A 141 -0.32 9.83 9.33
N LEU A 142 -0.02 9.65 8.04
CA LEU A 142 1.29 10.02 7.48
C LEU A 142 1.49 11.54 7.44
N LEU A 143 0.45 12.30 7.12
CA LEU A 143 0.51 13.76 7.11
C LEU A 143 0.74 14.32 8.51
N ALA A 144 -0.01 13.82 9.50
CA ALA A 144 0.16 14.20 10.90
C ALA A 144 1.58 13.88 11.41
N ALA A 145 2.10 12.70 11.06
CA ALA A 145 3.48 12.34 11.39
C ALA A 145 4.50 13.27 10.73
N ALA A 146 4.28 13.64 9.47
CA ALA A 146 5.13 14.60 8.76
C ALA A 146 5.05 16.02 9.35
N ASP A 147 3.89 16.46 9.85
CA ASP A 147 3.75 17.75 10.54
C ASP A 147 4.54 17.73 11.85
N GLN A 148 4.47 16.62 12.58
CA GLN A 148 5.16 16.46 13.85
C GLN A 148 6.69 16.46 13.71
N THR A 149 7.25 15.83 12.67
CA THR A 149 8.70 15.71 12.52
C THR A 149 9.34 16.75 11.62
N GLY A 150 8.56 17.40 10.74
CA GLY A 150 9.06 18.40 9.78
C GLY A 150 10.04 17.85 8.73
N SER A 151 10.19 16.53 8.63
CA SER A 151 11.26 15.89 7.84
C SER A 151 10.84 15.44 6.44
N VAL A 152 9.55 15.50 6.13
CA VAL A 152 8.98 15.05 4.85
C VAL A 152 8.68 16.24 3.95
N SER A 153 9.13 16.18 2.70
CA SER A 153 8.94 17.27 1.74
C SER A 153 7.47 17.55 1.41
N GLU A 154 7.14 18.80 1.06
CA GLU A 154 5.80 19.20 0.58
C GLU A 154 5.35 18.39 -0.63
N LYS A 155 6.29 18.05 -1.53
CA LYS A 155 6.00 17.20 -2.70
C LYS A 155 5.50 15.82 -2.29
N THR A 156 6.16 15.17 -1.32
CA THR A 156 5.74 13.87 -0.81
C THR A 156 4.35 13.96 -0.16
N ARG A 157 4.12 15.00 0.65
CA ARG A 157 2.83 15.27 1.28
C ARG A 157 1.70 15.43 0.25
N TYR A 158 1.96 16.19 -0.81
CA TYR A 158 1.05 16.35 -1.94
C TYR A 158 0.70 15.00 -2.57
N HIS A 159 1.69 14.11 -2.78
CA HIS A 159 1.42 12.79 -3.33
C HIS A 159 0.52 11.93 -2.44
N TRP A 160 0.71 11.96 -1.11
CA TRP A 160 -0.14 11.22 -0.17
C TRP A 160 -1.58 11.73 -0.15
N GLN A 161 -1.80 13.04 -0.27
CA GLN A 161 -3.14 13.63 -0.41
C GLN A 161 -3.76 13.30 -1.76
N HIS A 162 -2.99 13.45 -2.84
CA HIS A 162 -3.50 13.28 -4.20
C HIS A 162 -3.82 11.82 -4.56
N ALA A 163 -3.15 10.86 -3.92
CA ALA A 163 -3.40 9.43 -4.11
C ALA A 163 -4.87 9.03 -3.82
N LEU A 164 -5.57 9.80 -2.98
CA LEU A 164 -6.98 9.58 -2.63
C LEU A 164 -7.96 9.92 -3.75
N LYS A 165 -7.56 10.74 -4.74
CA LYS A 165 -8.48 11.23 -5.77
C LYS A 165 -8.87 10.12 -6.74
N VAL A 166 -9.99 9.45 -6.50
CA VAL A 166 -10.57 8.55 -7.50
C VAL A 166 -11.22 9.42 -8.57
N ALA A 167 -10.81 9.27 -9.83
CA ALA A 167 -11.49 9.95 -10.94
C ALA A 167 -12.94 9.44 -10.99
N VAL A 168 -13.88 10.38 -11.06
CA VAL A 168 -15.32 10.12 -11.22
C VAL A 168 -15.62 9.70 -12.64
#